data_AF-A0A6J4X221-F1
#
_entry.id   AF-A0A6J4X221-F1
#
_cell.length_a   1.000
_cell.length_b   1.000
_cell.length_c   1.000
_cell.angle_alpha   90.00
_cell.angle_beta   90.00
_cell.angle_gamma   90.00
#
_symmetry.space_group_name_H-M   'P 1'
#
loop_
_entity.id
_entity.type
_entity.pdbx_description
1 polymer ?
#
loop_
_entity_poly.entity_id
_entity_poly.type
_entity_poly.pdbx_seq_one_letter_code
_entity_poly.pdbx_strand_id
1 'polypeptide(L)'
;MKKILIVVSVLIIGTIGFLAYDWHVKTTLHEDDQRVTLYSWTDEKGARHYTNTQPPDGARNIEVHKGYKYVDQPLVVKIKYKTIDGYKWTKEKLFKKKDRKKTKARQRAR
;
A
#
# COMPACT_ATOMS: atom_id res chain seq x y z
N MET A 1 -12.65 -7.57 -36.70
CA MET A 1 -13.30 -6.53 -35.88
C MET A 1 -14.11 -7.14 -34.73
N LYS A 2 -15.27 -7.79 -34.98
CA LYS A 2 -16.13 -8.37 -33.92
C LYS A 2 -15.42 -9.36 -32.97
N LYS A 3 -14.58 -10.25 -33.49
CA LYS A 3 -13.82 -11.22 -32.68
C LYS A 3 -12.80 -10.55 -31.75
N ILE A 4 -12.18 -9.45 -32.18
CA ILE A 4 -11.22 -8.69 -31.38
C ILE A 4 -11.92 -8.01 -30.21
N LEU A 5 -13.09 -7.40 -30.47
CA LEU A 5 -13.93 -6.81 -29.43
C LEU A 5 -14.30 -7.83 -28.34
N ILE A 6 -14.72 -9.03 -28.74
CA ILE A 6 -15.05 -10.11 -27.78
C ILE A 6 -13.84 -10.49 -26.92
N VAL A 7 -12.67 -10.66 -27.52
CA VAL A 7 -11.44 -11.00 -26.78
C VAL A 7 -11.06 -9.89 -25.80
N VAL A 8 -11.14 -8.62 -26.20
CA VAL A 8 -10.85 -7.47 -25.33
C VAL A 8 -11.84 -7.40 -24.17
N SER A 9 -13.13 -7.62 -24.41
CA SER A 9 -14.15 -7.62 -23.36
C SER A 9 -13.91 -8.72 -22.32
N VAL A 10 -13.53 -9.92 -22.75
CA VAL A 10 -13.23 -11.03 -21.83
C VAL A 10 -12.01 -10.70 -20.96
N LEU A 11 -10.97 -10.09 -21.53
CA LEU A 11 -9.79 -9.67 -20.77
C LEU A 11 -10.12 -8.60 -19.71
N ILE A 12 -10.98 -7.64 -20.06
CA ILE A 12 -11.43 -6.59 -19.12
C ILE A 12 -12.25 -7.21 -17.97
N ILE A 13 -13.20 -8.09 -18.28
CA ILE A 13 -14.02 -8.74 -17.25
C ILE A 13 -13.13 -9.61 -16.34
N GLY A 14 -12.19 -10.36 -16.92
CA GLY A 14 -11.25 -11.18 -16.16
C GLY A 14 -10.37 -10.35 -15.22
N THR A 15 -9.86 -9.21 -15.69
CA THR A 15 -9.05 -8.32 -14.83
C THR A 15 -9.88 -7.67 -13.72
N ILE A 16 -11.12 -7.26 -13.99
CA ILE A 16 -12.03 -6.74 -12.96
C ILE A 16 -12.33 -7.82 -11.90
N GLY A 17 -12.65 -9.05 -12.34
CA GLY A 17 -12.92 -10.17 -11.44
C GLY A 17 -11.71 -10.50 -10.54
N PHE A 18 -10.51 -10.53 -11.12
CA PHE A 18 -9.27 -10.75 -10.36
C PHE A 18 -9.02 -9.65 -9.31
N LEU A 19 -9.22 -8.39 -9.67
CA LEU A 19 -9.05 -7.26 -8.74
C LEU A 19 -10.07 -7.30 -7.60
N ALA A 20 -11.32 -7.68 -7.88
CA ALA A 20 -12.35 -7.85 -6.86
C ALA A 20 -12.01 -9.02 -5.91
N TYR A 21 -11.50 -10.12 -6.44
CA TYR A 21 -11.03 -11.26 -5.65
C TYR A 21 -9.84 -10.89 -4.74
N ASP A 22 -8.81 -10.24 -5.29
CA ASP A 22 -7.64 -9.79 -4.51
C ASP A 22 -8.06 -8.84 -3.36
N TRP A 23 -8.97 -7.91 -3.64
CA TRP A 23 -9.55 -7.05 -2.62
C TRP A 23 -10.24 -7.87 -1.54
N HIS A 24 -11.18 -8.74 -1.90
CA HIS A 24 -11.97 -9.51 -0.94
C HIS A 24 -11.10 -10.40 -0.05
N VAL A 25 -10.10 -11.09 -0.61
CA VAL A 25 -9.18 -11.94 0.17
C VAL A 25 -8.38 -11.11 1.17
N LYS A 26 -7.88 -9.95 0.77
CA LYS A 26 -7.04 -9.10 1.64
C LYS A 26 -7.83 -8.32 2.68
N THR A 27 -9.09 -7.96 2.40
CA THR A 27 -9.93 -7.24 3.37
C THR A 27 -10.72 -8.15 4.28
N THR A 28 -11.14 -9.33 3.81
CA THR A 28 -12.11 -10.16 4.55
C THR A 28 -11.49 -11.42 5.13
N LEU A 29 -10.56 -12.08 4.42
CA LEU A 29 -9.89 -13.28 4.95
C LEU A 29 -8.70 -12.93 5.84
N HIS A 30 -7.94 -11.90 5.48
CA HIS A 30 -6.72 -11.59 6.22
C HIS A 30 -6.97 -10.78 7.51
N GLU A 31 -8.11 -10.12 7.70
CA GLU A 31 -8.37 -9.37 8.96
C GLU A 31 -8.33 -10.26 10.21
N ASP A 32 -8.75 -11.53 10.09
CA ASP A 32 -8.74 -12.46 11.22
C ASP A 32 -7.39 -13.20 11.35
N ASP A 33 -6.78 -13.59 10.23
CA ASP A 33 -5.47 -14.27 10.18
C ASP A 33 -4.28 -13.34 10.53
N GLN A 34 -4.52 -12.02 10.52
CA GLN A 34 -3.52 -11.03 10.91
C GLN A 34 -3.34 -10.92 12.42
N ARG A 35 -4.27 -11.46 13.24
CA ARG A 35 -4.17 -11.36 14.69
C ARG A 35 -3.03 -12.23 15.19
N VAL A 36 -1.93 -11.60 15.58
CA VAL A 36 -0.76 -12.27 16.15
C VAL A 36 -0.61 -11.91 17.62
N THR A 37 -0.20 -12.88 18.41
CA THR A 37 0.19 -12.61 19.80
C THR A 37 1.60 -12.03 19.80
N LEU A 38 1.75 -10.80 20.25
CA LEU A 38 3.05 -10.13 20.36
C LEU A 38 3.49 -10.17 21.83
N TYR A 39 4.64 -10.77 22.08
CA TYR A 39 5.29 -10.78 23.38
C TYR A 39 6.33 -9.68 23.42
N SER A 40 6.35 -8.91 24.52
CA SER A 40 7.50 -8.09 24.89
C SER A 40 8.12 -8.64 26.16
N TRP A 41 9.44 -8.77 26.21
CA TRP A 41 10.14 -9.32 27.35
C TRP A 41 11.52 -8.68 27.50
N THR A 42 12.10 -8.79 28.68
CA THR A 42 13.43 -8.26 28.99
C THR A 42 14.40 -9.42 29.22
N ASP A 43 15.56 -9.35 28.59
CA ASP A 43 16.62 -10.33 28.81
C ASP A 43 17.35 -10.11 30.15
N GLU A 44 18.25 -11.03 30.49
CA GLU A 44 19.03 -10.95 31.73
C GLU A 44 19.93 -9.71 31.81
N LYS A 45 20.27 -9.11 30.66
CA LYS A 45 21.09 -7.89 30.56
C LYS A 45 20.24 -6.61 30.62
N GLY A 46 18.92 -6.74 30.75
CA GLY A 46 18.00 -5.61 30.83
C GLY A 46 17.55 -5.05 29.47
N ALA A 47 17.86 -5.70 28.34
CA ALA A 47 17.41 -5.25 27.03
C ALA A 47 16.01 -5.76 26.72
N ARG A 48 15.17 -4.88 26.15
CA ARG A 48 13.77 -5.17 25.80
C ARG A 48 13.69 -5.73 24.37
N HIS A 49 13.04 -6.88 24.25
CA HIS A 49 12.82 -7.61 23.01
C HIS A 49 11.34 -7.73 22.69
N TYR A 50 11.02 -7.82 21.39
CA TYR A 50 9.66 -8.02 20.88
C TYR A 50 9.65 -9.20 19.93
N THR A 51 8.74 -10.15 20.13
CA THR A 51 8.63 -11.34 19.30
C THR A 51 7.17 -11.76 19.16
N ASN A 52 6.84 -12.42 18.06
CA ASN A 52 5.54 -13.06 17.84
C ASN A 52 5.53 -14.56 18.23
N THR A 53 6.63 -15.05 18.82
CA THR A 53 6.76 -16.41 19.35
C THR A 53 6.94 -16.36 20.87
N GLN A 54 6.72 -17.50 21.53
CA GLN A 54 6.86 -17.57 22.99
C GLN A 54 8.28 -17.16 23.43
N PRO A 55 8.42 -16.30 24.46
CA PRO A 55 9.74 -15.91 24.99
C PRO A 55 10.53 -17.12 25.51
N PRO A 56 11.87 -17.05 25.49
CA PRO A 56 12.72 -18.12 26.00
C PRO A 56 12.65 -18.24 27.54
N ASP A 57 12.97 -19.43 28.05
CA ASP A 57 13.08 -19.68 29.49
C ASP A 57 14.19 -18.80 30.10
N GLY A 58 13.83 -17.97 31.07
CA GLY A 58 14.70 -16.93 31.65
C GLY A 58 14.31 -15.49 31.29
N ALA A 59 13.35 -15.31 30.37
CA ALA A 59 12.77 -14.00 30.07
C ALA A 59 12.05 -13.39 31.29
N ARG A 60 12.30 -12.10 31.54
CA ARG A 60 11.67 -11.33 32.63
C ARG A 60 10.69 -10.30 32.06
N ASN A 61 9.74 -9.83 32.87
CA ASN A 61 8.77 -8.79 32.52
C ASN A 61 8.03 -9.10 31.20
N ILE A 62 7.45 -10.30 31.10
CA ILE A 62 6.73 -10.73 29.90
C ILE A 62 5.37 -10.03 29.85
N GLU A 63 5.15 -9.23 28.82
CA GLU A 63 3.87 -8.64 28.49
C GLU A 63 3.33 -9.24 27.19
N VAL A 64 2.02 -9.51 27.16
CA VAL A 64 1.34 -10.06 25.99
C VAL A 64 0.40 -9.01 25.42
N HIS A 65 0.60 -8.70 24.15
CA HIS A 65 -0.18 -7.72 23.40
C HIS A 65 -0.82 -8.37 22.18
N LYS A 66 -2.00 -7.89 21.79
CA LYS A 66 -2.59 -8.25 20.50
C LYS A 66 -1.94 -7.39 19.42
N GLY A 67 -1.24 -8.02 18.49
CA GLY A 67 -0.63 -7.38 17.33
C GLY A 67 -1.35 -7.73 16.03
N TYR A 68 -1.05 -6.97 14.99
CA TYR A 68 -1.50 -7.25 13.62
C TYR A 68 -0.29 -7.50 12.73
N LYS A 69 -0.29 -8.62 12.01
CA LYS A 69 0.72 -8.92 11.00
C LYS A 69 0.57 -7.93 9.84
N TYR A 70 1.67 -7.36 9.39
CA TYR A 70 1.63 -6.52 8.20
C TYR A 70 1.24 -7.35 6.99
N VAL A 71 0.17 -6.94 6.32
CA VAL A 71 -0.25 -7.49 5.04
C VAL A 71 -0.24 -6.38 4.01
N ASP A 72 0.33 -6.71 2.87
CA ASP A 72 0.47 -5.79 1.77
C ASP A 72 -0.90 -5.36 1.23
N GLN A 73 -1.03 -4.11 0.82
CA GLN A 73 -2.31 -3.52 0.41
C GLN A 73 -2.91 -4.23 -0.81
N PRO A 74 -4.25 -4.19 -0.98
CA PRO A 74 -4.90 -4.66 -2.20
C PRO A 74 -4.38 -3.95 -3.44
N LEU A 75 -4.29 -4.67 -4.55
CA LEU A 75 -3.78 -4.15 -5.81
C LEU A 75 -4.57 -2.93 -6.29
N VAL A 76 -5.88 -2.91 -6.07
CA VAL A 76 -6.76 -1.77 -6.41
C VAL A 76 -6.30 -0.49 -5.70
N VAL A 77 -5.91 -0.59 -4.42
CA VAL A 77 -5.40 0.55 -3.64
C VAL A 77 -4.08 1.04 -4.21
N LYS A 78 -3.17 0.11 -4.54
CA LYS A 78 -1.86 0.45 -5.14
C LYS A 78 -2.01 1.16 -6.49
N ILE A 79 -2.90 0.66 -7.35
CA ILE A 79 -3.21 1.26 -8.65
C ILE A 79 -3.75 2.68 -8.45
N LYS A 80 -4.65 2.87 -7.48
CA LYS A 80 -5.20 4.19 -7.14
C LYS A 80 -4.10 5.18 -6.73
N TYR A 81 -3.23 4.80 -5.79
CA TYR A 81 -2.14 5.68 -5.35
C TYR A 81 -1.19 6.03 -6.49
N LYS A 82 -0.78 5.03 -7.29
CA LYS A 82 0.08 5.26 -8.46
C LYS A 82 -0.57 6.20 -9.48
N THR A 83 -1.89 6.12 -9.64
CA THR A 83 -2.65 7.02 -10.52
C THR A 83 -2.71 8.45 -9.98
N ILE A 84 -2.93 8.61 -8.67
CA ILE A 84 -2.92 9.92 -8.00
C ILE A 84 -1.53 10.57 -8.11
N ASP A 85 -0.47 9.80 -7.87
CA ASP A 85 0.91 10.27 -7.98
C ASP A 85 1.26 10.67 -9.42
N GLY A 86 0.87 9.85 -10.40
CA GLY A 86 1.03 10.18 -11.82
C GLY A 86 0.29 11.46 -12.21
N TYR A 87 -0.94 11.65 -11.72
CA TYR A 87 -1.71 12.87 -11.94
C TYR A 87 -1.05 14.09 -11.30
N LYS A 88 -0.61 13.98 -10.04
CA LYS A 88 0.07 15.06 -9.31
C LYS A 88 1.35 15.49 -10.01
N TRP A 89 2.17 14.54 -10.45
CA TRP A 89 3.39 14.80 -11.21
C TRP A 89 3.10 15.50 -12.55
N THR A 90 2.08 15.04 -13.27
CA THR A 90 1.68 15.63 -14.56
C THR A 90 1.17 17.05 -14.36
N LYS A 91 0.36 17.27 -13.31
CA LYS A 91 -0.13 18.59 -12.90
C LYS A 91 1.04 19.51 -12.58
N GLU A 92 1.95 19.13 -11.68
CA GLU A 92 3.13 19.95 -11.35
C GLU A 92 3.97 20.31 -12.59
N LYS A 93 4.21 19.35 -13.49
CA LYS A 93 4.94 19.63 -14.73
C LYS A 93 4.24 20.65 -15.61
N LEU A 94 2.92 20.53 -15.78
CA LEU A 94 2.14 21.47 -16.59
C LEU A 94 2.08 22.88 -15.96
N PHE A 95 1.88 22.96 -14.64
CA PHE A 95 1.84 24.25 -13.92
C PHE A 95 3.21 24.94 -13.89
N LYS A 96 4.31 24.22 -13.60
CA LYS A 96 5.68 24.76 -13.67
C LYS A 96 6.02 25.28 -15.08
N LYS A 97 5.53 24.62 -16.13
CA LYS A 97 5.74 25.03 -17.53
C LYS A 97 4.95 26.30 -17.87
N LYS A 98 3.74 26.46 -17.32
CA LYS A 98 2.89 27.64 -17.49
C LYS A 98 3.49 28.88 -16.80
N ASP A 99 4.00 28.71 -15.58
CA ASP A 99 4.62 29.81 -14.82
C ASP A 99 5.92 30.28 -15.48
N ARG A 100 6.79 29.37 -15.93
CA ARG A 100 7.98 29.72 -16.72
C ARG A 100 7.65 30.49 -18.00
N LYS A 101 6.56 30.13 -18.69
CA LYS A 101 6.13 30.83 -19.91
C LYS A 101 5.61 32.24 -19.59
N LYS A 102 4.88 32.41 -18.50
CA LYS A 102 4.35 33.71 -18.02
C LYS A 102 5.48 34.66 -17.60
N THR A 103 6.50 34.16 -16.90
CA THR A 103 7.66 34.97 -16.49
C THR A 103 8.48 35.44 -17.70
N LYS A 104 8.74 34.55 -18.67
CA LYS A 104 9.44 34.93 -19.91
C LYS A 104 8.66 35.93 -20.76
N ALA A 105 7.32 35.83 -20.82
CA ALA A 105 6.49 36.80 -21.53
C ALA A 105 6.53 38.19 -20.89
N ARG A 106 6.51 38.27 -19.55
CA ARG A 106 6.65 39.55 -18.82
C ARG A 106 8.04 40.19 -18.98
N GLN A 107 9.09 39.38 -19.08
CA GLN A 107 10.45 39.89 -19.32
C GLN A 107 10.67 40.44 -20.74
N ARG A 108 9.90 39.97 -21.74
CA ARG A 108 9.99 40.46 -23.13
C ARG A 108 9.11 41.69 -23.42
N ALA A 109 8.23 42.05 -22.50
CA ALA A 109 7.33 43.20 -22.60
C ALA A 109 7.84 44.43 -21.84
N ARG A 110 9.06 44.34 -21.29
CA ARG A 110 9.85 45.45 -20.73
C ARG A 110 11.04 45.66 -21.64
#